data_AF-A0A534RKI5-F1
#
_entry.id   AF-A0A534RKI5-F1
#
_cell.length_a   1.000
_cell.length_b   1.000
_cell.length_c   1.000
_cell.angle_alpha   90.00
_cell.angle_beta   90.00
_cell.angle_gamma   90.00
#
_symmetry.space_group_name_H-M   'P 1'
#
loop_
_entity.id
_entity.type
_entity.pdbx_description
1 polymer ?
#
loop_
_entity_poly.entity_id
_entity_poly.type
_entity_poly.pdbx_seq_one_letter_code
_entity_poly.pdbx_strand_id
1 'polypeptide(L)' 'MASRVVHVIRTDEAMEEAALNVYERLDDARLSFTDCVSFAVMRALEIPVAFAFDRDFERAGFRLVRGMAL' A
#
# COMPACT_ATOMS: atom_id res chain seq x y z
N MET A 1 -23.20 7.64 2.17
CA MET A 1 -23.48 6.23 2.50
C MET A 1 -22.20 5.44 2.35
N ALA A 2 -21.74 4.73 3.38
CA ALA A 2 -20.56 3.89 3.29
C ALA A 2 -20.94 2.52 2.70
N SER A 3 -20.12 1.99 1.79
CA SER A 3 -20.25 0.61 1.31
C SER A 3 -20.14 -0.36 2.50
N ARG A 4 -20.96 -1.43 2.52
CA ARG A 4 -20.82 -2.53 3.50
C ARG A 4 -19.71 -3.52 3.14
N VAL A 5 -19.13 -3.39 1.94
CA VAL A 5 -18.17 -4.35 1.37
C VAL A 5 -16.77 -3.75 1.28
N VAL A 6 -16.65 -2.42 1.28
CA VAL A 6 -15.38 -1.70 1.15
C VAL A 6 -15.20 -0.78 2.36
N HIS A 7 -14.10 -0.96 3.07
CA HIS A 7 -13.67 -0.08 4.15
C HIS A 7 -12.66 0.93 3.62
N VAL A 8 -12.97 2.23 3.77
CA VAL A 8 -12.06 3.30 3.40
C VAL A 8 -11.27 3.71 4.63
N ILE A 9 -9.96 3.48 4.60
CA ILE A 9 -9.06 3.86 5.67
C ILE A 9 -8.60 5.30 5.44
N ARG A 10 -8.74 6.15 6.47
CA ARG A 10 -8.07 7.44 6.54
C ARG A 10 -6.75 7.24 7.26
N THR A 11 -5.66 7.68 6.65
CA THR A 11 -4.33 7.64 7.27
C THR A 11 -4.30 8.58 8.46
N ASP A 12 -3.53 8.17 9.47
CA ASP A 12 -3.11 9.04 10.56
C ASP A 12 -1.67 9.52 10.33
N GLU A 13 -1.20 10.39 11.21
CA GLU A 13 0.14 10.99 11.14
C GLU A 13 1.24 9.92 11.18
N ALA A 14 1.07 8.84 11.97
CA ALA A 14 2.06 7.78 12.07
C ALA A 14 2.18 6.98 10.76
N MET A 15 1.06 6.71 10.08
CA MET A 15 1.06 6.08 8.76
C MET A 15 1.70 6.98 7.69
N GLU A 16 1.43 8.29 7.75
CA GLU A 16 2.01 9.27 6.82
C GLU A 16 3.51 9.43 7.03
N GLU A 17 3.97 9.50 8.28
CA GLU A 17 5.40 9.55 8.62
C GLU A 17 6.12 8.26 8.19
N ALA A 18 5.50 7.09 8.39
CA ALA A 18 6.05 5.84 7.90
C ALA A 18 6.16 5.81 6.36
N ALA A 19 5.18 6.39 5.65
CA ALA A 19 5.22 6.52 4.20
C ALA A 19 6.33 7.47 3.74
N LEU A 20 6.50 8.62 4.40
CA LEU A 20 7.57 9.58 4.12
C LEU A 20 8.95 8.94 4.33
N ASN A 21 9.15 8.22 5.44
CA ASN A 21 10.39 7.51 5.70
C ASN A 21 10.76 6.50 4.62
N VAL A 22 9.78 5.82 4.02
CA VAL A 22 10.00 4.93 2.88
C VAL A 22 10.34 5.74 1.63
N TYR A 23 9.57 6.80 1.36
CA TYR A 23 9.71 7.65 0.19
C TYR A 23 11.07 8.35 0.13
N GLU A 24 11.56 8.89 1.25
CA GLU A 24 12.83 9.61 1.34
C GLU A 24 14.06 8.70 1.22
N ARG A 25 13.96 7.42 1.61
CA ARG A 25 15.06 6.46 1.52
C ARG A 25 15.29 5.91 0.12
N LEU A 26 14.45 6.29 -0.83
CA LEU A 26 14.46 5.83 -2.20
C LEU A 26 15.05 6.93 -3.10
N ASP A 27 16.36 7.16 -3.01
CA ASP A 27 17.08 8.14 -3.85
C ASP A 27 16.97 7.88 -5.36
N ASP A 28 16.48 6.70 -5.78
CA ASP A 28 16.46 6.24 -7.18
C ASP A 28 15.14 5.54 -7.59
N ALA A 29 14.12 5.49 -6.72
CA ALA A 29 12.97 4.62 -6.96
C ALA A 29 11.75 5.33 -7.54
N ARG A 30 11.23 4.74 -8.62
CA ARG A 30 9.96 5.04 -9.30
C ARG A 30 8.68 4.83 -8.45
N LEU A 31 8.81 4.78 -7.12
CA LEU A 31 7.68 4.58 -6.21
C LEU A 31 6.95 5.91 -6.02
N SER A 32 5.63 5.91 -6.20
CA SER A 32 4.83 7.08 -5.86
C SER A 32 4.67 7.18 -4.35
N PHE A 33 4.42 8.39 -3.84
CA PHE A 33 4.05 8.56 -2.44
C PHE A 33 2.79 7.77 -2.09
N THR A 34 1.85 7.62 -3.02
CA THR A 34 0.63 6.82 -2.83
C THR A 34 0.93 5.33 -2.62
N ASP A 35 1.94 4.77 -3.28
CA ASP A 35 2.39 3.40 -3.02
C ASP A 35 2.98 3.27 -1.61
N CYS A 36 3.81 4.24 -1.20
CA CYS A 36 4.38 4.28 0.13
C CYS A 36 3.30 4.34 1.23
N VAL A 37 2.28 5.16 1.03
CA VAL A 37 1.11 5.25 1.92
C VAL A 37 0.36 3.92 1.95
N SER A 38 0.15 3.29 0.79
CA SER A 38 -0.50 1.98 0.71
C SER A 38 0.28 0.93 1.52
N PHE A 39 1.61 0.91 1.43
CA PHE A 39 2.46 0.00 2.19
C PHE A 39 2.39 0.25 3.70
N ALA A 40 2.38 1.52 4.12
CA ALA A 40 2.27 1.90 5.53
C ALA A 40 0.92 1.44 6.12
N VAL A 41 -0.19 1.70 5.43
CA VAL A 41 -1.53 1.24 5.84
C VAL A 41 -1.58 -0.28 5.92
N MET A 42 -1.08 -0.97 4.90
CA MET A 42 -1.10 -2.44 4.85
C MET A 42 -0.27 -3.06 5.98
N ARG A 43 0.88 -2.47 6.35
CA ARG A 43 1.68 -2.95 7.48
C ARG A 43 1.01 -2.69 8.82
N ALA A 44 0.49 -1.47 9.01
CA ALA A 44 -0.18 -1.09 10.26
C ALA A 44 -1.42 -1.94 10.55
N LEU A 45 -2.12 -2.39 9.50
CA LEU A 45 -3.32 -3.20 9.59
C LEU A 45 -3.07 -4.70 9.35
N GLU A 46 -1.81 -5.12 9.25
CA GLU A 46 -1.40 -6.52 9.00
C GLU A 46 -2.10 -7.16 7.79
N ILE A 47 -2.18 -6.42 6.68
CA ILE A 47 -2.76 -6.86 5.41
C ILE A 47 -1.63 -7.32 4.48
N PRO A 48 -1.40 -8.64 4.29
CA PRO A 48 -0.26 -9.12 3.50
C PRO A 48 -0.54 -9.18 1.99
N VAL A 49 -1.75 -8.82 1.56
CA VAL A 49 -2.25 -9.04 0.20
C VAL A 49 -2.73 -7.74 -0.42
N ALA A 50 -2.24 -7.42 -1.62
CA ALA A 50 -2.77 -6.31 -2.40
C ALA A 50 -3.51 -6.82 -3.63
N PHE A 51 -4.71 -6.29 -3.87
CA PHE A 51 -5.38 -6.43 -5.16
C PHE A 51 -4.90 -5.30 -6.08
N ALA A 52 -3.80 -5.55 -6.80
CA ALA A 52 -3.14 -4.55 -7.63
C ALA A 52 -2.42 -5.20 -8.82
N PHE A 53 -2.11 -4.38 -9.83
CA PHE A 53 -1.32 -4.80 -10.99
C PHE A 53 0.13 -4.35 -10.91
N ASP A 54 0.45 -3.44 -9.98
CA ASP A 54 1.79 -2.90 -9.80
C ASP A 54 2.68 -3.87 -9.01
N ARG A 55 3.81 -4.24 -9.62
CA ARG A 55 4.81 -5.15 -9.04
C ARG A 55 5.57 -4.53 -7.87
N ASP A 56 5.46 -3.23 -7.68
CA ASP A 56 6.08 -2.54 -6.56
C ASP A 56 5.56 -3.02 -5.20
N PHE A 57 4.31 -3.50 -5.13
CA PHE A 57 3.78 -4.18 -3.95
C PHE A 57 4.52 -5.50 -3.66
N GLU A 58 4.89 -6.27 -4.68
CA GLU A 58 5.68 -7.51 -4.51
C GLU A 58 7.09 -7.17 -4.01
N ARG A 59 7.71 -6.12 -4.56
CA ARG A 59 9.02 -5.62 -4.13
C ARG A 59 9.00 -5.13 -2.68
N ALA A 60 7.88 -4.57 -2.23
CA ALA A 60 7.67 -4.13 -0.85
C ALA A 60 7.31 -5.27 0.13
N GLY A 61 7.21 -6.52 -0.37
CA GLY A 61 6.98 -7.73 0.42
C GLY A 61 5.53 -8.20 0.51
N PHE A 62 4.61 -7.60 -0.26
CA PHE A 62 3.20 -7.99 -0.28
C PHE A 62 2.92 -9.03 -1.37
N ARG A 63 1.92 -9.87 -1.16
CA ARG A 63 1.45 -10.79 -2.18
C ARG A 63 0.42 -10.10 -3.06
N LEU A 64 0.65 -10.08 -4.37
CA LEU A 64 -0.37 -9.62 -5.31
C LEU A 64 -1.41 -10.69 -5.55
N VAL A 65 -2.68 -10.29 -5.49
CA VAL A 65 -3.78 -11.02 -6.13
C VAL A 65 -4.15 -10.22 -7.37
N ARG A 66 -3.98 -10.85 -8.52
CA ARG A 66 -4.50 -10.34 -9.79
C ARG A 66 -5.85 -11.02 -10.01
N GLY A 67 -6.80 -10.34 -10.64
CA GLY A 67 -8.17 -10.84 -10.79
C GLY A 67 -8.24 -12.26 -11.38
N MET A 68 -9.39 -12.90 -11.18
CA MET A 68 -9.70 -14.24 -11.66
C MET A 68 -9.28 -14.38 -13.14
N ALA A 69 -8.32 -15.27 -13.42
CA ALA A 69 -8.06 -15.69 -14.78
C ALA A 69 -9.33 -16.34 -15.30
N LEU A 70 -9.93 -15.75 -16.34
CA LEU A 70 -10.92 -16.43 -17.17
C LEU A 70 -10.22 -17.47 -18.04
#